data_AF-A0A936LIR6-F1
#
_entry.id   AF-A0A936LIR6-F1
#
_cell.length_a   1.000
_cell.length_b   1.000
_cell.length_c   1.000
_cell.angle_alpha   90.00
_cell.angle_beta   90.00
_cell.angle_gamma   90.00
#
_symmetry.space_group_name_H-M   'P 1'
#
loop_
_entity.id
_entity.type
_entity.pdbx_description
1 polymer ?
#
loop_
_entity_poly.entity_id
_entity_poly.type
_entity_poly.pdbx_seq_one_letter_code
_entity_poly.pdbx_strand_id
1 'polypeptide(L)'
;MKKVILASVLAVSAVSAHSAATQVFCSGTAGNATAAALSTVTTENFVKSTFTAKCSANTHVTGEDGGSYYRVGSGSIKGKTAYAGTSAGGAVVSAGPCGAATGCAVSDATTAMQSTYAPTS
;
A
#
# COMPACT_ATOMS: atom_id res chain seq x y z
N MET A 1 -51.41 -3.46 11.86
CA MET A 1 -49.98 -3.13 12.03
C MET A 1 -49.12 -4.36 11.73
N LYS A 2 -48.51 -4.47 10.52
CA LYS A 2 -47.52 -5.53 10.20
C LYS A 2 -46.81 -5.27 8.84
N LYS A 3 -46.02 -4.20 8.70
CA LYS A 3 -45.14 -3.99 7.52
C LYS A 3 -43.86 -3.25 7.92
N VAL A 4 -42.97 -3.90 8.68
CA VAL A 4 -41.67 -3.32 9.10
C VAL A 4 -40.56 -4.38 9.14
N ILE A 5 -40.53 -5.33 8.20
CA ILE A 5 -39.48 -6.39 8.20
C ILE A 5 -38.58 -6.34 6.94
N LEU A 6 -38.98 -5.65 5.87
CA LEU A 6 -38.21 -5.65 4.62
C LEU A 6 -37.17 -4.52 4.49
N ALA A 7 -37.09 -3.59 5.44
CA ALA A 7 -36.17 -2.44 5.34
C ALA A 7 -34.74 -2.73 5.86
N SER A 8 -34.53 -3.85 6.57
CA SER A 8 -33.27 -4.12 7.28
C SER A 8 -32.23 -4.91 6.47
N VAL A 9 -32.56 -5.39 5.27
CA VAL A 9 -31.66 -6.27 4.48
C VAL A 9 -30.81 -5.47 3.48
N LEU A 10 -31.20 -4.25 3.11
CA LEU A 10 -30.49 -3.45 2.09
C LEU A 10 -29.37 -2.56 2.66
N ALA A 11 -29.25 -2.44 3.99
CA ALA A 11 -28.22 -1.62 4.63
C ALA A 11 -26.88 -2.35 4.86
N VAL A 12 -26.79 -3.66 4.56
CA VAL A 12 -25.60 -4.49 4.80
C VAL A 12 -24.79 -4.75 3.52
N SER A 13 -25.26 -4.32 2.34
CA SER A 13 -24.56 -4.57 1.06
C SER A 13 -23.63 -3.44 0.59
N ALA A 14 -23.39 -2.40 1.40
CA ALA A 14 -22.56 -1.26 1.02
C ALA A 14 -21.16 -1.26 1.66
N VAL A 15 -20.70 -2.38 2.24
CA VAL A 15 -19.26 -2.61 2.40
C VAL A 15 -18.80 -3.28 1.11
N SER A 16 -18.66 -2.48 0.05
CA SER A 16 -17.74 -2.85 -1.03
C SER A 16 -16.37 -2.99 -0.37
N ALA A 17 -15.97 -4.23 -0.12
CA ALA A 17 -14.64 -4.56 0.33
C ALA A 17 -13.66 -4.03 -0.73
N HIS A 18 -13.07 -2.87 -0.46
CA HIS A 18 -12.07 -2.28 -1.33
C HIS A 18 -10.84 -3.18 -1.25
N SER A 19 -10.68 -4.10 -2.21
CA SER A 19 -9.56 -5.02 -2.27
C SER A 19 -8.31 -4.27 -2.72
N ALA A 20 -7.64 -3.63 -1.77
CA ALA A 20 -6.34 -3.01 -2.00
C ALA A 20 -5.30 -4.12 -2.27
N ALA A 21 -4.60 -4.01 -3.40
CA ALA A 21 -3.60 -4.99 -3.79
C ALA A 21 -2.23 -4.58 -3.25
N THR A 22 -1.91 -5.04 -2.04
CA THR A 22 -0.60 -4.82 -1.41
C THR A 22 0.44 -5.81 -1.93
N GLN A 23 1.64 -5.33 -2.21
CA GLN A 23 2.76 -6.15 -2.68
C GLN A 23 4.10 -5.66 -2.15
N VAL A 24 4.94 -6.61 -1.74
CA VAL A 24 6.36 -6.37 -1.48
C VAL A 24 7.11 -6.45 -2.79
N PHE A 25 7.66 -5.34 -3.25
CA PHE A 25 8.49 -5.28 -4.46
C PHE A 25 9.94 -5.63 -4.15
N CYS A 26 10.51 -4.98 -3.14
CA CYS A 26 11.91 -5.18 -2.77
C CYS A 26 12.01 -5.66 -1.33
N SER A 27 12.75 -6.75 -1.13
CA SER A 27 12.96 -7.41 0.16
C SER A 27 14.43 -7.42 0.60
N GLY A 28 15.25 -6.51 0.06
CA GLY A 28 16.69 -6.49 0.34
C GLY A 28 17.52 -7.42 -0.55
N THR A 29 16.99 -7.81 -1.71
CA THR A 29 17.71 -8.58 -2.73
C THR A 29 17.77 -7.76 -4.02
N ALA A 30 18.94 -7.70 -4.66
CA ALA A 30 19.07 -7.04 -5.95
C ALA A 30 18.44 -7.86 -7.06
N GLY A 31 17.77 -7.21 -8.00
CA GLY A 31 17.18 -7.89 -9.16
C GLY A 31 15.88 -7.27 -9.63
N ASN A 32 15.10 -8.06 -10.36
CA ASN A 32 13.74 -7.71 -10.75
C ASN A 32 12.79 -8.15 -9.63
N ALA A 33 11.89 -7.27 -9.21
CA ALA A 33 10.77 -7.63 -8.36
C ALA A 33 9.82 -8.59 -9.09
N THR A 34 8.89 -9.18 -8.35
CA THR A 34 7.67 -9.73 -8.95
C THR A 34 6.90 -8.61 -9.66
N ALA A 35 6.24 -8.94 -10.78
CA ALA A 35 5.43 -7.97 -11.50
C ALA A 35 4.32 -7.41 -10.58
N ALA A 36 4.03 -6.11 -10.74
CA ALA A 36 3.01 -5.42 -9.98
C ALA A 36 1.67 -6.15 -10.10
N ALA A 37 1.10 -6.57 -8.97
CA ALA A 37 -0.22 -7.15 -8.95
C ALA A 37 -1.26 -6.06 -9.24
N LEU A 38 -2.02 -6.23 -10.32
CA LEU A 38 -3.20 -5.41 -10.58
C LEU A 38 -4.33 -5.93 -9.68
N SER A 39 -5.04 -5.03 -9.00
CA SER A 39 -6.26 -5.44 -8.30
C SER A 39 -7.27 -5.99 -9.30
N THR A 40 -8.05 -6.98 -8.88
CA THR A 40 -9.04 -7.67 -9.73
C THR A 40 -10.21 -6.75 -10.12
N VAL A 41 -10.35 -5.60 -9.46
CA VAL A 41 -11.33 -4.55 -9.77
C VAL A 41 -10.76 -3.55 -10.80
N THR A 42 -10.59 -4.05 -12.03
CA THR A 42 -9.81 -3.39 -13.10
C THR A 42 -10.23 -1.97 -13.49
N THR A 43 -11.51 -1.61 -13.33
CA THR A 43 -12.02 -0.26 -13.66
C THR A 43 -11.49 0.82 -12.73
N GLU A 44 -11.16 0.47 -11.49
CA GLU A 44 -10.79 1.46 -10.48
C GLU A 44 -9.29 1.52 -10.21
N ASN A 45 -8.47 0.57 -10.67
CA ASN A 45 -7.02 0.53 -10.38
C ASN A 45 -6.28 1.81 -10.76
N PHE A 46 -5.33 2.23 -9.92
CA PHE A 46 -4.45 3.36 -10.23
C PHE A 46 -3.43 2.92 -11.26
N VAL A 47 -2.89 1.71 -11.06
CA VAL A 47 -1.96 1.09 -12.00
C VAL A 47 -2.77 0.47 -13.12
N LYS A 48 -2.60 0.98 -14.34
CA LYS A 48 -3.29 0.46 -15.54
C LYS A 48 -2.47 -0.56 -16.33
N SER A 49 -1.18 -0.68 -16.04
CA SER A 49 -0.27 -1.62 -16.71
C SER A 49 0.66 -2.27 -15.69
N THR A 50 0.83 -3.58 -15.80
CA THR A 50 1.79 -4.33 -14.98
C THR A 50 3.20 -3.81 -15.23
N PHE A 51 3.93 -3.52 -14.16
CA PHE A 51 5.33 -3.12 -14.24
C PHE A 51 6.20 -4.03 -13.37
N THR A 52 7.50 -4.06 -13.65
CA THR A 52 8.47 -4.80 -12.83
C THR A 52 9.48 -3.83 -12.26
N ALA A 53 9.46 -3.63 -10.95
CA ALA A 53 10.40 -2.74 -10.28
C ALA A 53 11.80 -3.36 -10.27
N LYS A 54 12.83 -2.51 -10.42
CA LYS A 54 14.22 -2.90 -10.17
C LYS A 54 14.57 -2.67 -8.71
N CYS A 55 15.03 -3.72 -8.05
CA CYS A 55 15.40 -3.70 -6.64
C CYS A 55 16.91 -3.64 -6.45
N SER A 56 17.32 -2.85 -5.46
CA SER A 56 18.67 -2.87 -4.89
C SER A 56 18.72 -3.85 -3.72
N ALA A 57 19.89 -4.45 -3.49
CA ALA A 57 20.14 -5.32 -2.35
C ALA A 57 20.01 -4.62 -0.98
N ASN A 58 19.84 -3.30 -0.96
CA ASN A 58 19.76 -2.53 0.29
C ASN A 58 18.36 -1.96 0.56
N THR A 59 17.40 -2.10 -0.36
CA THR A 59 16.11 -1.40 -0.25
C THR A 59 14.97 -2.36 0.01
N HIS A 60 14.09 -1.93 0.90
CA HIS A 60 12.76 -2.49 1.09
C HIS A 60 11.74 -1.55 0.47
N VAL A 61 10.84 -2.09 -0.35
CA VAL A 61 9.78 -1.32 -0.99
C VAL A 61 8.52 -2.16 -1.00
N THR A 62 7.46 -1.61 -0.42
CA THR A 62 6.11 -2.18 -0.44
C THR A 62 5.19 -1.17 -1.10
N GLY A 63 4.38 -1.62 -2.05
CA GLY A 63 3.38 -0.77 -2.70
C GLY A 63 1.98 -1.35 -2.53
N GLU A 64 0.98 -0.49 -2.71
CA GLU A 64 -0.42 -0.87 -2.66
C GLU A 64 -1.20 -0.08 -3.71
N ASP A 65 -1.93 -0.80 -4.56
CA ASP A 65 -2.95 -0.21 -5.41
C ASP A 65 -4.26 -0.16 -4.63
N GLY A 66 -4.67 1.05 -4.26
CA GLY A 66 -5.91 1.35 -3.56
C GLY A 66 -7.03 1.77 -4.50
N GLY A 67 -6.96 1.46 -5.80
CA GLY A 67 -7.93 1.89 -6.79
C GLY A 67 -7.67 3.32 -7.24
N SER A 68 -8.28 4.32 -6.61
CA SER A 68 -8.11 5.72 -7.03
C SER A 68 -6.72 6.31 -6.73
N TYR A 69 -5.91 5.60 -5.95
CA TYR A 69 -4.57 6.02 -5.54
C TYR A 69 -3.61 4.84 -5.49
N TYR A 70 -2.33 5.16 -5.44
CA TYR A 70 -1.24 4.22 -5.22
C TYR A 70 -0.38 4.71 -4.07
N ARG A 71 -0.05 3.81 -3.16
CA ARG A 71 0.78 4.10 -1.99
C ARG A 71 2.04 3.28 -2.04
N VAL A 72 3.09 3.86 -1.47
CA VAL A 72 4.40 3.22 -1.38
C VAL A 72 4.99 3.50 -0.02
N GLY A 73 5.62 2.49 0.54
CA GLY A 73 6.49 2.60 1.69
C GLY A 73 7.84 2.05 1.36
N SER A 74 8.89 2.68 1.86
CA SER A 74 10.25 2.29 1.61
C SER A 74 11.14 2.43 2.83
N GLY A 75 12.19 1.64 2.87
CA GLY A 75 13.23 1.68 3.89
C GLY A 75 14.51 1.07 3.35
N SER A 76 15.62 1.23 4.07
CA SER A 76 16.90 0.67 3.67
C SER A 76 17.50 -0.16 4.79
N ILE A 77 18.10 -1.30 4.45
CA ILE A 77 18.88 -2.14 5.38
C ILE A 77 20.06 -1.36 5.97
N LYS A 78 20.50 -0.30 5.29
CA LYS A 78 21.55 0.61 5.77
C LYS A 78 21.02 1.91 6.38
N GLY A 79 19.71 2.14 6.26
CA GLY A 79 19.04 3.34 6.74
C GLY A 79 18.34 3.10 8.09
N LYS A 80 17.99 4.19 8.76
CA LYS A 80 17.27 4.16 10.04
C LYS A 80 15.90 4.81 9.98
N THR A 81 15.47 5.22 8.79
CA THR A 81 14.22 5.95 8.57
C THR A 81 13.45 5.28 7.46
N ALA A 82 12.16 5.06 7.69
CA ALA A 82 11.23 4.63 6.67
C ALA A 82 10.52 5.84 6.07
N TYR A 83 10.16 5.75 4.79
CA TYR A 83 9.52 6.82 4.04
C TYR A 83 8.21 6.33 3.44
N ALA A 84 7.23 7.22 3.43
CA ALA A 84 5.91 6.99 2.84
C ALA A 84 5.68 7.94 1.68
N GLY A 85 4.97 7.47 0.67
CA GLY A 85 4.50 8.27 -0.46
C GLY A 85 3.14 7.80 -0.93
N THR A 86 2.34 8.71 -1.49
CA THR A 86 1.02 8.42 -2.05
C THR A 86 0.75 9.29 -3.26
N SER A 87 0.03 8.75 -4.26
CA SER A 87 -0.45 9.53 -5.40
C SER A 87 -1.73 10.30 -5.10
N ALA A 88 -2.37 10.09 -3.94
CA ALA A 88 -3.52 10.85 -3.47
C ALA A 88 -3.18 12.31 -3.08
N GLY A 89 -1.90 12.70 -3.14
CA GLY A 89 -1.39 14.02 -2.78
C GLY A 89 -0.42 13.98 -1.61
N GLY A 90 0.50 14.96 -1.57
CA GLY A 90 1.56 15.05 -0.57
C GLY A 90 2.96 14.71 -1.13
N ALA A 91 3.99 15.18 -0.43
CA ALA A 91 5.37 14.84 -0.75
C ALA A 91 5.74 13.46 -0.19
N VAL A 92 6.90 12.93 -0.59
CA VAL A 92 7.52 11.83 0.12
C VAL A 92 7.89 12.32 1.52
N VAL A 93 7.33 11.69 2.55
CA VAL A 93 7.53 12.08 3.94
C VAL A 93 8.21 10.97 4.73
N SER A 94 8.96 11.36 5.76
CA SER A 94 9.48 10.41 6.74
C SER A 94 8.30 9.81 7.52
N ALA A 95 8.13 8.49 7.46
CA ALA A 95 7.16 7.75 8.25
C ALA A 95 7.65 7.45 9.68
N GLY A 96 8.91 7.77 9.97
CA GLY A 96 9.52 7.59 11.28
C GLY A 96 10.75 6.69 11.26
N PRO A 97 11.35 6.43 12.43
CA PRO A 97 12.50 5.55 12.53
C PRO A 97 12.09 4.10 12.25
N CYS A 98 13.01 3.33 11.69
CA CYS A 98 12.83 1.89 11.52
C CYS A 98 12.94 1.16 12.87
N GLY A 99 12.19 0.07 13.03
CA GLY A 99 12.09 -0.64 14.31
C GLY A 99 13.40 -1.30 14.77
N ALA A 100 14.28 -1.65 13.83
CA ALA A 100 15.58 -2.27 14.12
C ALA A 100 16.73 -1.26 14.09
N ALA A 101 17.66 -1.40 15.02
CA ALA A 101 18.84 -0.54 15.14
C ALA A 101 19.86 -0.71 14.00
N THR A 102 19.85 -1.89 13.36
CA THR A 102 20.80 -2.28 12.31
C THR A 102 20.38 -1.87 10.91
N GLY A 103 19.13 -1.42 10.73
CA GLY A 103 18.57 -1.18 9.40
C GLY A 103 17.05 -1.30 9.41
N CYS A 104 16.40 -0.80 8.36
CA CYS A 104 14.99 -1.08 8.13
C CYS A 104 14.80 -2.53 7.67
N ALA A 105 13.70 -3.14 8.10
CA ALA A 105 13.17 -4.40 7.61
C ALA A 105 12.01 -4.17 6.62
N VAL A 106 11.56 -5.24 5.96
CA VAL A 106 10.38 -5.20 5.07
C VAL A 106 9.13 -4.72 5.82
N SER A 107 8.98 -5.11 7.10
CA SER A 107 7.87 -4.67 7.94
C SER A 107 7.83 -3.16 8.13
N ASP A 108 8.98 -2.49 8.20
CA ASP A 108 9.04 -1.02 8.33
C ASP A 108 8.53 -0.34 7.05
N ALA A 109 8.89 -0.87 5.88
CA ALA A 109 8.38 -0.37 4.61
C ALA A 109 6.86 -0.57 4.49
N THR A 110 6.35 -1.73 4.92
CA THR A 110 4.90 -2.01 4.93
C THR A 110 4.14 -1.11 5.91
N THR A 111 4.70 -0.84 7.10
CA THR A 111 4.12 0.11 8.07
C THR A 111 4.15 1.54 7.55
N ALA A 112 5.26 1.98 6.95
CA ALA A 112 5.38 3.31 6.36
C ALA A 112 4.34 3.53 5.24
N MET A 113 4.14 2.52 4.38
CA MET A 113 3.10 2.56 3.35
C MET A 113 1.71 2.80 3.97
N GLN A 114 1.39 2.14 5.08
CA GLN A 114 0.11 2.30 5.78
C GLN A 114 -0.03 3.63 6.54
N SER A 115 1.08 4.30 6.88
CA SER A 115 1.06 5.59 7.59
C SER A 115 0.55 6.77 6.74
N THR A 116 0.51 6.65 5.41
CA THR A 116 -0.01 7.71 4.51
C THR A 116 -1.54 7.85 4.51
N TYR A 117 -2.26 7.11 5.36
CA TYR A 117 -3.72 7.20 5.46
C TYR A 117 -4.09 8.31 6.46
N ALA A 118 -4.19 9.53 5.95
CA ALA A 118 -5.12 10.50 6.49
C ALA A 118 -5.89 11.13 5.33
N PRO A 119 -6.90 10.45 4.78
CA PRO A 119 -7.95 11.16 4.07
C PRO A 119 -8.70 12.00 5.11
N THR A 120 -8.30 13.26 5.27
CA THR A 120 -9.20 14.26 5.82
C THR A 120 -10.24 14.56 4.75
N SER A 121 -11.30 13.75 4.72
CA SER A 121 -12.59 14.12 4.14
C SER A 121 -13.23 15.22 4.98
#